data_AF-A0A950QD00-F1
#
_entry.id   AF-A0A950QD00-F1
#
_cell.length_a   1.000
_cell.length_b   1.000
_cell.length_c   1.000
_cell.angle_alpha   90.00
_cell.angle_beta   90.00
_cell.angle_gamma   90.00
#
_symmetry.space_group_name_H-M   'P 1'
#
loop_
_entity.id
_entity.type
_entity.pdbx_description
1 polymer ?
#
loop_
_entity_poly.entity_id
_entity_poly.type
_entity_poly.pdbx_seq_one_letter_code
_entity_poly.pdbx_strand_id
1 'polypeptide(L)'
;MNKRYIIGLVALALAGAIVGGCSSGSSAFNPQLRLTQSEPAGGTTVAYHQIELLSRPAVKEAFELFEDHNTTNRSEPYADPVLRGQIKSFSEMFRSKKWAETLQAILYPNVMKADLSQHTTKAAYLGYETGGATGSKFGGRALDDDIIDISLGAIFGNTLSALGVIPDDHQEAPCLALDNVAYDKNNTTTFPYIQAPL
;
A
#
# COMPACT_ATOMS: atom_id res chain seq x y z
N MET A 1 -40.76 -25.66 6.59
CA MET A 1 -39.68 -25.60 5.58
C MET A 1 -38.45 -25.00 6.26
N ASN A 2 -37.55 -25.86 6.74
CA ASN A 2 -36.36 -25.43 7.48
C ASN A 2 -35.16 -25.43 6.53
N LYS A 3 -34.64 -24.24 6.18
CA LYS A 3 -33.37 -24.13 5.45
C LYS A 3 -32.23 -24.06 6.46
N ARG A 4 -31.42 -25.12 6.48
CA ARG A 4 -30.15 -25.20 7.21
C ARG A 4 -29.10 -24.42 6.41
N TYR A 5 -28.49 -23.40 7.00
CA TYR A 5 -27.34 -22.72 6.42
C TYR A 5 -26.09 -23.54 6.73
N ILE A 6 -25.43 -24.03 5.68
CA ILE A 6 -24.12 -24.68 5.78
C ILE A 6 -23.10 -23.56 5.94
N ILE A 7 -22.45 -23.51 7.10
CA ILE A 7 -21.32 -22.63 7.39
C ILE A 7 -20.14 -23.13 6.55
N GLY A 8 -19.85 -22.44 5.45
CA GLY A 8 -18.64 -22.64 4.66
C GLY A 8 -17.47 -21.91 5.33
N LEU A 9 -16.56 -22.68 5.94
CA LEU A 9 -15.24 -22.20 6.36
C LEU A 9 -14.45 -21.72 5.13
N VAL A 10 -14.27 -20.41 4.97
CA VAL A 10 -13.26 -19.88 4.05
C VAL A 10 -11.91 -19.94 4.78
N ALA A 11 -11.12 -20.95 4.41
CA ALA A 11 -9.74 -21.05 4.86
C ALA A 11 -8.93 -19.93 4.21
N LEU A 12 -8.42 -19.01 5.04
CA LEU A 12 -7.41 -18.04 4.64
C LEU A 12 -6.10 -18.82 4.43
N ALA A 13 -5.83 -19.24 3.19
CA ALA A 13 -4.58 -19.88 2.83
C ALA A 13 -3.47 -18.81 2.83
N LEU A 14 -2.76 -18.70 3.96
CA LEU A 14 -1.48 -18.00 4.03
C LEU A 14 -0.49 -18.80 3.18
N ALA A 15 -0.29 -18.40 1.92
CA ALA A 15 0.76 -18.95 1.09
C ALA A 15 2.11 -18.47 1.64
N GLY A 16 2.71 -19.30 2.51
CA GLY A 16 4.10 -19.16 2.91
C GLY A 16 4.99 -19.44 1.71
N ALA A 17 5.50 -18.39 1.09
CA ALA A 17 6.69 -18.50 0.26
C ALA A 17 7.90 -18.59 1.21
N ILE A 18 8.46 -19.80 1.31
CA ILE A 18 9.81 -20.02 1.84
C ILE A 18 10.76 -19.30 0.89
N VAL A 19 11.15 -18.07 1.23
CA VAL A 19 12.33 -17.45 0.63
C VAL A 19 13.52 -18.04 1.35
N GLY A 20 14.36 -18.76 0.59
CA GLY A 20 15.64 -19.26 1.07
C GLY A 20 16.42 -18.13 1.71
N GLY A 21 16.71 -18.26 3.01
CA GLY A 21 17.60 -17.39 3.72
C GLY A 21 19.03 -17.58 3.21
N CYS A 22 19.62 -16.52 2.66
CA CYS A 22 21.06 -16.35 2.71
C CYS A 22 21.36 -15.51 3.95
N SER A 23 21.69 -16.16 5.06
CA SER A 23 22.41 -15.51 6.14
C SER A 23 23.85 -15.25 5.69
N SER A 24 24.28 -13.99 5.65
CA SER A 24 25.54 -13.51 6.24
C SER A 24 25.82 -12.06 5.80
N GLY A 25 26.06 -11.21 6.80
CA GLY A 25 26.87 -10.00 6.66
C GLY A 25 26.10 -8.73 6.29
N SER A 26 26.04 -7.78 7.22
CA SER A 26 25.61 -6.41 6.98
C SER A 26 26.27 -5.84 5.72
N SER A 27 25.48 -5.54 4.70
CA SER A 27 25.87 -4.70 3.58
C SER A 27 24.64 -3.94 3.14
N ALA A 28 24.73 -2.62 3.20
CA ALA A 28 23.67 -1.69 2.84
C ALA A 28 23.11 -2.03 1.45
N PHE A 29 21.78 -2.00 1.34
CA PHE A 29 21.04 -2.22 0.11
C PHE A 29 21.54 -1.25 -0.98
N ASN A 30 22.10 -1.80 -2.07
CA ASN A 30 22.57 -1.03 -3.22
C ASN A 30 21.81 -1.52 -4.47
N PRO A 31 20.70 -0.88 -4.86
CA PRO A 31 19.97 -1.28 -6.06
C PRO A 31 20.75 -0.77 -7.27
N GLN A 32 21.52 -1.65 -7.91
CA GLN A 32 22.08 -1.38 -9.23
C GLN A 32 20.96 -1.38 -10.27
N LEU A 33 20.36 -0.21 -10.49
CA LEU A 33 19.55 0.05 -11.68
C LEU A 33 20.50 0.06 -12.89
N ARG A 34 20.64 -1.08 -13.57
CA ARG A 34 21.35 -1.16 -14.85
C ARG A 34 20.55 -0.43 -15.93
N LEU A 35 20.77 0.87 -16.06
CA LEU A 35 20.58 1.56 -17.33
C LEU A 35 21.70 1.10 -18.26
N THR A 36 21.35 0.41 -19.34
CA THR A 36 22.30 0.02 -20.38
C THR A 36 22.78 1.28 -21.11
N GLN A 37 23.83 1.89 -20.59
CA GLN A 37 24.63 2.86 -21.33
C GLN A 37 26.09 2.46 -21.16
N SER A 38 26.66 1.95 -22.25
CA SER A 38 28.05 1.54 -22.36
C SER A 38 28.95 2.76 -22.27
N GLU A 39 29.69 2.95 -21.17
CA GLU A 39 30.87 3.82 -21.03
C GLU A 39 31.61 3.55 -19.68
N PRO A 40 32.87 3.99 -19.52
CA PRO A 40 34.01 3.09 -19.26
C PRO A 40 34.24 2.73 -17.78
N ALA A 41 35.03 1.67 -17.60
CA ALA A 41 35.41 1.08 -16.31
C ALA A 41 36.10 2.08 -15.36
N GLY A 42 35.30 2.80 -14.59
CA GLY A 42 35.73 3.73 -13.53
C GLY A 42 34.57 4.16 -12.64
N GLY A 43 33.55 3.30 -12.50
CA GLY A 43 32.27 3.66 -11.88
C GLY A 43 32.41 4.08 -10.42
N THR A 44 32.21 5.36 -10.15
CA THR A 44 32.00 5.87 -8.80
C THR A 44 30.71 5.25 -8.27
N THR A 45 30.75 4.57 -7.13
CA THR A 45 29.52 4.11 -6.48
C THR A 45 28.69 5.33 -6.10
N VAL A 46 27.57 5.54 -6.79
CA VAL A 46 26.58 6.55 -6.42
C VAL A 46 25.75 5.98 -5.28
N ALA A 47 25.86 6.56 -4.09
CA ALA A 47 24.98 6.24 -2.97
C ALA A 47 23.77 7.18 -3.00
N TYR A 48 22.58 6.61 -3.10
CA TYR A 48 21.33 7.36 -2.94
C TYR A 48 20.95 7.38 -1.46
N HIS A 49 20.73 8.57 -0.93
CA HIS A 49 20.22 8.76 0.43
C HIS A 49 18.74 9.09 0.35
N GLN A 50 17.92 8.26 1.00
CA GLN A 50 16.51 8.59 1.19
C GLN A 50 16.43 9.86 2.07
N ILE A 51 15.80 10.90 1.53
CA ILE A 51 15.49 12.12 2.28
C ILE A 51 14.09 12.03 2.88
N GLU A 52 13.18 11.36 2.16
CA GLU A 52 11.76 11.35 2.46
C GLU A 52 11.11 10.05 1.94
N LEU A 53 10.19 9.47 2.71
CA LEU A 53 9.47 8.22 2.39
C LEU A 53 7.99 8.51 2.09
N LEU A 54 7.69 8.96 0.87
CA LEU A 54 6.33 9.36 0.44
C LEU A 54 5.75 8.44 -0.63
N SER A 55 5.78 7.13 -0.41
CA SER A 55 5.32 6.21 -1.46
C SER A 55 3.80 6.15 -1.60
N ARG A 56 3.06 6.14 -0.48
CA ARG A 56 1.60 6.05 -0.47
C ARG A 56 0.99 7.36 0.02
N PRO A 57 -0.03 7.88 -0.67
CA PRO A 57 -0.86 8.97 -0.14
C PRO A 57 -1.44 8.61 1.22
N ALA A 58 -1.67 9.62 2.06
CA ALA A 58 -2.29 9.54 3.38
C ALA A 58 -1.57 8.69 4.46
N VAL A 59 -0.63 7.80 4.15
CA VAL A 59 -0.02 6.91 5.18
C VAL A 59 0.76 7.72 6.21
N LYS A 60 1.76 8.50 5.81
CA LYS A 60 2.49 9.33 6.78
C LYS A 60 1.61 10.44 7.33
N GLU A 61 0.75 11.03 6.51
CA GLU A 61 -0.12 12.13 6.94
C GLU A 61 -1.13 11.71 8.02
N ALA A 62 -1.72 10.52 7.92
CA ALA A 62 -2.72 10.05 8.87
C ALA A 62 -2.13 9.37 10.10
N PHE A 63 -1.02 8.64 9.95
CA PHE A 63 -0.52 7.75 11.00
C PHE A 63 0.73 8.24 11.71
N GLU A 64 1.60 8.97 11.03
CA GLU A 64 2.89 9.34 11.59
C GLU A 64 2.76 10.38 12.70
N LEU A 65 3.42 10.12 13.83
CA LEU A 65 3.66 11.18 14.80
C LEU A 65 4.75 12.10 14.26
N PHE A 66 4.47 13.40 14.20
CA PHE A 66 5.39 14.39 13.64
C PHE A 66 6.78 14.38 14.29
N GLU A 67 6.88 14.04 15.58
CA GLU A 67 8.16 13.91 16.29
C GLU A 67 9.07 12.80 15.72
N ASP A 68 8.47 11.79 15.08
CA ASP A 68 9.17 10.65 14.48
C ASP A 68 9.47 10.85 12.98
N HIS A 69 9.05 11.95 12.37
CA HIS A 69 9.15 12.22 10.93
C HIS A 69 10.57 11.99 10.36
N ASN A 70 11.61 12.44 11.08
CA ASN A 70 12.98 12.26 10.63
C ASN A 70 13.47 10.81 10.78
N THR A 71 12.94 10.06 11.76
CA THR A 71 13.30 8.66 12.02
C THR A 71 12.73 7.75 10.94
N THR A 72 11.44 7.85 10.66
CA THR A 72 10.74 7.08 9.62
C THR A 72 11.30 7.39 8.22
N ASN A 73 11.62 8.66 7.94
CA ASN A 73 12.23 9.06 6.66
C ASN A 73 13.62 8.51 6.39
N ARG A 74 14.37 8.20 7.43
CA ARG A 74 15.71 7.62 7.31
C ARG A 74 15.71 6.11 7.45
N SER A 75 14.57 5.53 7.79
CA SER A 75 14.41 4.09 7.92
C SER A 75 14.35 3.43 6.56
N GLU A 76 14.89 2.22 6.47
CA GLU A 76 14.65 1.38 5.30
C GLU A 76 13.14 1.06 5.27
N PRO A 77 12.42 1.28 4.15
CA PRO A 77 10.98 1.07 4.06
C PRO A 77 10.44 -0.28 4.59
N TYR A 78 11.23 -1.36 4.49
CA TYR A 78 10.93 -2.72 4.96
C TYR A 78 11.34 -2.98 6.41
N ALA A 79 12.07 -2.05 7.03
CA ALA A 79 12.59 -2.13 8.39
C ALA A 79 12.26 -0.88 9.23
N ASP A 80 11.05 -0.34 9.08
CA ASP A 80 10.54 0.77 9.88
C ASP A 80 9.52 0.28 10.94
N PRO A 81 9.98 -0.12 12.14
CA PRO A 81 9.08 -0.55 13.20
C PRO A 81 8.26 0.60 13.79
N VAL A 82 8.70 1.86 13.63
CA VAL A 82 8.03 3.04 14.19
C VAL A 82 6.76 3.31 13.41
N LEU A 83 6.86 3.53 12.10
CA LEU A 83 5.68 3.75 11.25
C LEU A 83 4.74 2.55 11.27
N ARG A 84 5.30 1.32 11.24
CA ARG A 84 4.50 0.09 11.38
C ARG A 84 3.67 0.12 12.67
N GLY A 85 4.31 0.44 13.80
CA GLY A 85 3.64 0.54 15.09
C GLY A 85 2.56 1.62 15.11
N GLN A 86 2.87 2.80 14.59
CA GLN A 86 1.95 3.94 14.54
C GLN A 86 0.70 3.67 13.71
N ILE A 87 0.81 3.01 12.55
CA ILE A 87 -0.37 2.60 11.75
C ILE A 87 -1.33 1.77 12.61
N LYS A 88 -0.82 0.78 13.34
CA LYS A 88 -1.64 -0.07 14.20
C LYS A 88 -2.21 0.69 15.39
N SER A 89 -1.37 1.38 16.15
CA SER A 89 -1.79 2.10 17.36
C SER A 89 -2.84 3.17 17.05
N PHE A 90 -2.68 3.92 15.96
CA PHE A 90 -3.67 4.89 15.52
C PHE A 90 -4.99 4.22 15.16
N SER A 91 -4.94 3.14 14.38
CA SER A 91 -6.14 2.42 13.95
C SER A 91 -6.91 1.82 15.13
N GLU A 92 -6.20 1.29 16.15
CA GLU A 92 -6.81 0.74 17.37
C GLU A 92 -7.53 1.80 18.23
N MET A 93 -7.32 3.10 18.01
CA MET A 93 -8.06 4.15 18.73
C MET A 93 -9.55 4.19 18.35
N PHE A 94 -9.89 3.76 17.13
CA PHE A 94 -11.26 3.90 16.59
C PHE A 94 -11.78 2.63 15.90
N ARG A 95 -10.94 1.61 15.67
CA ARG A 95 -11.30 0.36 15.00
C ARG A 95 -10.97 -0.85 15.86
N SER A 96 -11.52 -2.00 15.49
CA SER A 96 -11.16 -3.27 16.12
C SER A 96 -9.69 -3.62 15.90
N LYS A 97 -9.11 -4.38 16.84
CA LYS A 97 -7.75 -4.94 16.71
C LYS A 97 -7.53 -5.68 15.38
N LYS A 98 -8.54 -6.45 14.93
CA LYS A 98 -8.45 -7.21 13.68
C LYS A 98 -8.39 -6.29 12.47
N TRP A 99 -9.15 -5.21 12.47
CA TRP A 99 -9.08 -4.18 11.43
C TRP A 99 -7.71 -3.50 11.43
N ALA A 100 -7.23 -3.05 12.59
CA ALA A 100 -5.94 -2.38 12.73
C ALA A 100 -4.77 -3.25 12.26
N GLU A 101 -4.75 -4.54 12.60
CA GLU A 101 -3.73 -5.49 12.15
C GLU A 101 -3.79 -5.74 10.63
N THR A 102 -5.00 -5.77 10.07
CA THR A 102 -5.19 -5.92 8.62
C THR A 102 -4.73 -4.67 7.89
N LEU A 103 -5.12 -3.49 8.36
CA LEU A 103 -4.73 -2.22 7.77
C LEU A 103 -3.20 -2.03 7.85
N GLN A 104 -2.58 -2.37 8.97
CA GLN A 104 -1.12 -2.42 9.11
C GLN A 104 -0.50 -3.35 8.07
N ALA A 105 -1.02 -4.56 7.88
CA ALA A 105 -0.48 -5.52 6.91
C ALA A 105 -0.62 -5.06 5.44
N ILE A 106 -1.65 -4.26 5.14
CA ILE A 106 -1.88 -3.68 3.81
C ILE A 106 -0.95 -2.48 3.58
N LEU A 107 -0.83 -1.57 4.55
CA LEU A 107 -0.12 -0.31 4.37
C LEU A 107 1.38 -0.39 4.65
N TYR A 108 1.82 -1.41 5.41
CA TYR A 108 3.23 -1.68 5.67
C TYR A 108 3.77 -2.80 4.76
N PRO A 109 4.97 -2.66 4.18
CA PRO A 109 5.83 -1.46 4.15
C PRO A 109 5.21 -0.31 3.36
N ASN A 110 5.55 0.94 3.71
CA ASN A 110 5.10 2.15 3.00
C ASN A 110 5.81 2.31 1.65
N VAL A 111 5.59 1.35 0.77
CA VAL A 111 6.09 1.28 -0.61
C VAL A 111 4.97 0.78 -1.51
N MET A 112 4.79 1.41 -2.66
CA MET A 112 3.86 0.95 -3.68
C MET A 112 4.45 -0.27 -4.40
N LYS A 113 3.72 -1.38 -4.39
CA LYS A 113 4.17 -2.63 -5.02
C LYS A 113 3.45 -2.85 -6.34
N ALA A 114 4.18 -3.37 -7.32
CA ALA A 114 3.62 -3.82 -8.59
C ALA A 114 4.08 -5.25 -8.90
N ASP A 115 3.14 -6.13 -9.28
CA ASP A 115 3.44 -7.47 -9.77
C ASP A 115 3.54 -7.46 -11.29
N LEU A 116 4.77 -7.45 -11.80
CA LEU A 116 5.05 -7.42 -13.24
C LEU A 116 4.63 -8.70 -13.97
N SER A 117 4.28 -9.78 -13.25
CA SER A 117 3.68 -10.96 -13.86
C SER A 117 2.23 -10.71 -14.31
N GLN A 118 1.54 -9.69 -13.76
CA GLN A 118 0.14 -9.34 -14.06
C GLN A 118 0.02 -8.41 -15.30
N HIS A 119 0.64 -8.79 -16.41
CA HIS A 119 0.85 -7.94 -17.59
C HIS A 119 -0.38 -7.70 -18.50
N THR A 120 -1.54 -8.29 -18.18
CA THR A 120 -2.79 -8.10 -18.94
C THR A 120 -3.86 -7.32 -18.18
N THR A 121 -3.57 -6.94 -16.93
CA THR A 121 -4.52 -6.23 -16.06
C THR A 121 -4.09 -4.78 -15.86
N LYS A 122 -5.06 -3.89 -15.65
CA LYS A 122 -4.78 -2.50 -15.28
C LYS A 122 -4.13 -2.44 -13.90
N ALA A 123 -3.41 -1.36 -13.60
CA ALA A 123 -3.00 -1.06 -12.23
C ALA A 123 -4.24 -0.89 -11.32
N ALA A 124 -4.05 -1.06 -10.02
CA ALA A 124 -5.07 -0.77 -9.00
C ALA A 124 -4.38 -0.48 -7.68
N TYR A 125 -4.70 0.65 -7.05
CA TYR A 125 -4.19 1.03 -5.75
C TYR A 125 -4.58 -0.01 -4.70
N LEU A 126 -3.62 -0.46 -3.90
CA LEU A 126 -3.72 -1.60 -2.96
C LEU A 126 -4.02 -2.96 -3.61
N GLY A 127 -3.98 -3.08 -4.94
CA GLY A 127 -4.36 -4.29 -5.67
C GLY A 127 -3.48 -5.49 -5.34
N TYR A 128 -2.17 -5.27 -5.20
CA TYR A 128 -1.22 -6.30 -4.81
C TYR A 128 -1.47 -6.75 -3.36
N GLU A 129 -1.62 -5.79 -2.45
CA GLU A 129 -1.74 -6.01 -1.02
C GLU A 129 -3.06 -6.68 -0.62
N THR A 130 -4.12 -6.42 -1.40
CA THR A 130 -5.45 -6.99 -1.18
C THR A 130 -5.73 -8.23 -2.03
N GLY A 131 -4.75 -8.73 -2.79
CA GLY A 131 -4.93 -9.89 -3.67
C GLY A 131 -5.92 -9.64 -4.81
N GLY A 132 -6.12 -8.38 -5.19
CA GLY A 132 -6.97 -7.93 -6.29
C GLY A 132 -8.32 -7.39 -5.88
N ALA A 133 -8.61 -7.27 -4.58
CA ALA A 133 -9.92 -6.82 -4.12
C ALA A 133 -10.26 -5.39 -4.60
N THR A 134 -9.28 -4.51 -4.74
CA THR A 134 -9.47 -3.14 -5.27
C THR A 134 -9.55 -3.04 -6.80
N GLY A 135 -9.49 -4.16 -7.53
CA GLY A 135 -9.78 -4.19 -8.97
C GLY A 135 -8.81 -5.03 -9.79
N SER A 136 -7.54 -5.15 -9.38
CA SER A 136 -6.57 -6.01 -10.05
C SER A 136 -5.43 -6.44 -9.11
N LYS A 137 -4.74 -7.52 -9.46
CA LYS A 137 -3.57 -8.00 -8.72
C LYS A 137 -2.27 -7.27 -9.10
N PHE A 138 -2.29 -6.40 -10.12
CA PHE A 138 -1.07 -5.73 -10.57
C PHE A 138 -0.51 -4.81 -9.48
N GLY A 139 -1.35 -4.17 -8.67
CA GLY A 139 -0.89 -3.16 -7.71
C GLY A 139 -0.59 -1.82 -8.37
N GLY A 140 0.30 -1.02 -7.77
CA GLY A 140 0.61 0.32 -8.27
C GLY A 140 -0.47 1.36 -7.94
N ARG A 141 -0.69 2.26 -8.89
CA ARG A 141 -1.77 3.25 -8.89
C ARG A 141 -2.21 3.46 -10.33
N ALA A 142 -3.48 3.18 -10.63
CA ALA A 142 -4.07 3.58 -11.89
C ALA A 142 -4.34 5.08 -11.88
N LEU A 143 -4.40 5.66 -13.08
CA LEU A 143 -4.71 7.09 -13.20
C LEU A 143 -6.08 7.40 -12.63
N ASP A 144 -7.05 6.50 -12.83
CA ASP A 144 -8.44 6.62 -12.40
C ASP A 144 -8.73 6.16 -10.97
N ASP A 145 -7.70 5.77 -10.20
CA ASP A 145 -7.86 5.44 -8.79
C ASP A 145 -8.07 6.71 -7.97
N ASP A 146 -9.20 6.77 -7.26
CA ASP A 146 -9.42 7.73 -6.19
C ASP A 146 -8.71 7.28 -4.91
N ILE A 147 -7.40 7.49 -4.90
CA ILE A 147 -6.53 6.99 -3.85
C ILE A 147 -6.84 7.60 -2.48
N ILE A 148 -7.41 8.81 -2.43
CA ILE A 148 -7.72 9.49 -1.18
C ILE A 148 -8.99 8.86 -0.59
N ASP A 149 -10.06 8.71 -1.37
CA ASP A 149 -11.27 8.02 -0.91
C ASP A 149 -11.01 6.55 -0.57
N ILE A 150 -10.17 5.84 -1.34
CA ILE A 150 -9.76 4.47 -1.00
C ILE A 150 -9.02 4.45 0.35
N SER A 151 -8.10 5.39 0.57
CA SER A 151 -7.31 5.47 1.80
C SER A 151 -8.20 5.83 3.01
N LEU A 152 -8.97 6.91 2.91
CA LEU A 152 -9.88 7.36 3.95
C LEU A 152 -10.96 6.31 4.26
N GLY A 153 -11.52 5.67 3.23
CA GLY A 153 -12.47 4.58 3.40
C GLY A 153 -11.87 3.32 4.03
N ALA A 154 -10.58 3.03 3.81
CA ALA A 154 -9.90 1.93 4.49
C ALA A 154 -9.58 2.24 5.97
N ILE A 155 -9.27 3.51 6.28
CA ILE A 155 -8.95 3.99 7.63
C ILE A 155 -10.24 4.14 8.45
N PHE A 156 -11.17 4.95 7.97
CA PHE A 156 -12.36 5.41 8.69
C PHE A 156 -13.65 4.77 8.21
N GLY A 157 -13.71 4.24 6.99
CA GLY A 157 -14.92 3.67 6.40
C GLY A 157 -15.00 2.14 6.44
N ASN A 158 -15.84 1.59 5.57
CA ASN A 158 -16.07 0.16 5.42
C ASN A 158 -15.37 -0.43 4.18
N THR A 159 -14.41 0.27 3.56
CA THR A 159 -13.82 -0.15 2.28
C THR A 159 -13.28 -1.57 2.34
N LEU A 160 -12.54 -1.95 3.40
CA LEU A 160 -11.96 -3.29 3.49
C LEU A 160 -13.02 -4.39 3.61
N SER A 161 -14.14 -4.12 4.29
CA SER A 161 -15.23 -5.08 4.42
C SER A 161 -16.13 -5.13 3.20
N ALA A 162 -16.40 -3.99 2.57
CA ALA A 162 -17.10 -3.91 1.29
C ALA A 162 -16.37 -4.67 0.17
N LEU A 163 -15.03 -4.69 0.23
CA LEU A 163 -14.17 -5.44 -0.68
C LEU A 163 -13.99 -6.93 -0.28
N GLY A 164 -14.58 -7.36 0.84
CA GLY A 164 -14.48 -8.74 1.33
C GLY A 164 -13.10 -9.13 1.88
N VAL A 165 -12.23 -8.15 2.16
CA VAL A 165 -10.88 -8.39 2.71
C VAL A 165 -10.97 -8.85 4.16
N ILE A 166 -11.88 -8.27 4.93
CA ILE A 166 -12.16 -8.62 6.33
C ILE A 166 -13.65 -8.46 6.65
N PRO A 167 -14.18 -9.14 7.69
CA PRO A 167 -15.52 -8.83 8.19
C PRO A 167 -15.61 -7.38 8.68
N ASP A 168 -16.81 -6.82 8.58
CA ASP A 168 -17.12 -5.52 9.15
C ASP A 168 -16.99 -5.54 10.68
N ASP A 169 -16.45 -4.47 11.26
CA ASP A 169 -16.35 -4.27 12.70
C ASP A 169 -17.34 -3.23 13.25
N HIS A 170 -18.14 -2.62 12.37
CA HIS A 170 -19.20 -1.66 12.69
C HIS A 170 -18.73 -0.45 13.52
N GLN A 171 -17.46 -0.06 13.34
CA GLN A 171 -16.82 1.05 14.04
C GLN A 171 -16.34 2.14 13.07
N GLU A 172 -17.02 2.28 11.94
CA GLU A 172 -16.70 3.31 10.96
C GLU A 172 -16.97 4.72 11.52
N ALA A 173 -16.21 5.68 11.02
CA ALA A 173 -16.42 7.12 11.17
C ALA A 173 -16.77 7.71 9.79
N PRO A 174 -18.05 7.64 9.35
CA PRO A 174 -18.42 7.94 7.96
C PRO A 174 -18.08 9.37 7.51
N CYS A 175 -18.06 10.34 8.42
CA CYS A 175 -17.72 11.73 8.12
C CYS A 175 -16.25 11.96 7.75
N LEU A 176 -15.38 10.97 8.01
CA LEU A 176 -13.95 11.02 7.69
C LEU A 176 -13.57 10.05 6.55
N ALA A 177 -14.55 9.31 6.00
CA ALA A 177 -14.30 8.24 5.05
C ALA A 177 -14.16 8.71 3.58
N LEU A 178 -14.41 10.00 3.31
CA LEU A 178 -14.35 10.63 1.98
C LEU A 178 -13.72 12.01 2.09
N ASP A 179 -13.04 12.46 1.04
CA ASP A 179 -12.50 13.84 0.98
C ASP A 179 -13.53 14.87 0.47
N ASN A 180 -14.67 14.39 -0.05
CA ASN A 180 -15.74 15.19 -0.67
C ASN A 180 -15.29 15.99 -1.89
N VAL A 181 -14.20 15.58 -2.55
CA VAL A 181 -13.69 16.16 -3.78
C VAL A 181 -13.94 15.16 -4.90
N ALA A 182 -14.77 15.53 -5.87
CA ALA A 182 -14.98 14.66 -7.03
C ALA A 182 -13.66 14.50 -7.80
N TYR A 183 -13.29 13.25 -8.10
CA TYR A 183 -12.13 12.97 -8.93
C TYR A 183 -12.31 13.55 -10.36
N ASP A 184 -11.53 14.58 -10.68
CA ASP A 184 -11.55 15.26 -11.98
C ASP A 184 -10.80 14.45 -13.06
N LYS A 185 -11.57 13.74 -13.89
CA LYS A 185 -11.09 12.74 -14.86
C LYS A 185 -10.63 13.37 -16.19
N ASN A 186 -9.55 14.14 -16.17
CA ASN A 186 -8.94 14.65 -17.40
C ASN A 186 -7.83 13.73 -17.95
N ASN A 187 -8.05 12.42 -17.87
CA ASN A 187 -7.11 11.40 -18.36
C ASN A 187 -7.34 11.11 -19.86
N THR A 188 -6.26 10.95 -20.62
CA THR A 188 -6.30 10.55 -22.03
C THR A 188 -5.86 9.10 -22.21
N THR A 189 -6.14 8.50 -23.37
CA THR A 189 -5.68 7.15 -23.72
C THR A 189 -4.29 7.15 -24.38
N THR A 190 -3.66 8.31 -24.54
CA THR A 190 -2.37 8.46 -25.26
C THR A 190 -1.42 9.32 -24.45
N PHE A 191 -0.15 8.93 -24.38
CA PHE A 191 0.86 9.72 -23.67
C PHE A 191 0.94 11.18 -24.18
N PRO A 192 1.06 12.19 -23.28
CA PRO A 192 0.97 12.09 -21.82
C PRO A 192 -0.48 11.83 -21.40
N TYR A 193 -0.71 10.78 -20.61
CA TYR A 193 -2.06 10.27 -20.26
C TYR A 193 -2.91 11.22 -19.40
N ILE A 194 -2.48 12.48 -19.26
CA ILE A 194 -3.11 13.57 -18.52
C ILE A 194 -3.23 14.73 -19.50
N GLN A 195 -4.41 15.35 -19.61
CA GLN A 195 -4.59 16.53 -20.45
C GLN A 195 -3.81 17.74 -19.92
N ALA A 196 -3.61 18.75 -20.78
CA ALA A 196 -3.01 20.01 -20.36
C ALA A 196 -3.82 20.63 -19.20
N PRO A 197 -3.16 21.33 -18.24
CA PRO A 197 -3.86 22.09 -17.20
C PRO A 197 -4.88 23.03 -17.84
N LEU A 198 -6.08 23.07 -17.26
CA LEU A 198 -7.14 24.01 -17.64
C LEU A 198 -6.79 25.44 -17.22
#